data_AF-A0AAE0D4Q7-F1
#
_entry.id   AF-A0AAE0D4Q7-F1
#
_cell.length_a   1.000
_cell.length_b   1.000
_cell.length_c   1.000
_cell.angle_alpha   90.00
_cell.angle_beta   90.00
_cell.angle_gamma   90.00
#
_symmetry.space_group_name_H-M   'P 1'
#
loop_
_entity.id
_entity.type
_entity.pdbx_description
1 polymer ?
#
loop_
_entity_poly.entity_id
_entity_poly.type
_entity_poly.pdbx_seq_one_letter_code
_entity_poly.pdbx_strand_id
1 'polypeptide(L)'
;MWKCNEEAVDERGVGRDHGLYENHSWLSCLELYSGKKLTIQSDRITALLGIVAALQEDRGDSFRTEFGVWEDDLAEQLLWRHSEAPCNDFPNLPSWCWAATGGSKNWATTNIHPELLSTVVVNQNSHTVTLTQSGSLNASGLLIRVRASSLCFQDCCLAEFWHDYSPEGRLIPGYSGAEDRAGRFPIYHVGGTRSVLGLGIFDSSVHPSECFCFALTFENREEDRSYVSFYFYDISEYGGSESGEELPTRAGNLESSEGSEGSEGSECDDSDVQSTNGRNSAYLQEDEHVCLDLTKVKTYSGAYWSLLLQPVDDTLTKFRRIGIAIIWSRGLKEIEHEVQAFEIV
;
A
#
# COMPACT_ATOMS: atom_id res chain seq x y z
N MET A 1 7.59 -23.90 44.55
CA MET A 1 7.56 -23.94 43.08
C MET A 1 7.03 -22.59 42.64
N TRP A 2 7.89 -21.72 42.13
CA TRP A 2 7.48 -20.40 41.63
C TRP A 2 7.03 -20.60 40.17
N LYS A 3 5.81 -20.17 39.84
CA LYS A 3 5.34 -20.04 38.46
C LYS A 3 5.33 -18.54 38.17
N CYS A 4 6.04 -18.13 37.13
CA CYS A 4 5.87 -16.80 36.58
C CYS A 4 4.47 -16.75 35.97
N ASN A 5 3.59 -15.90 36.49
CA ASN A 5 2.39 -15.51 35.75
C ASN A 5 2.85 -14.38 34.83
N GLU A 6 2.81 -14.59 33.52
CA GLU A 6 3.01 -13.51 32.56
C GLU A 6 1.87 -12.51 32.75
N GLU A 7 2.14 -11.42 33.47
CA GLU A 7 1.32 -10.23 33.41
C GLU A 7 1.96 -9.27 32.41
N ALA A 8 1.31 -9.07 31.26
CA ALA A 8 1.63 -8.01 30.34
C ALA A 8 1.01 -6.70 30.88
N VAL A 9 1.84 -5.86 31.47
CA VAL A 9 1.45 -4.53 31.95
C VAL A 9 2.19 -3.50 31.11
N ASP A 10 1.48 -2.48 30.62
CA ASP A 10 2.10 -1.37 29.89
C ASP A 10 3.03 -0.56 30.82
N GLU A 11 3.79 0.37 30.25
CA GLU A 11 4.64 1.29 31.03
C GLU A 11 3.85 2.18 32.01
N ARG A 12 2.51 2.14 31.97
CA ARG A 12 1.59 2.85 32.87
C ARG A 12 0.96 1.92 33.92
N GLY A 13 1.34 0.65 33.96
CA GLY A 13 0.80 -0.33 34.91
C GLY A 13 -0.67 -0.68 34.63
N VAL A 14 -1.17 -0.41 33.43
CA VAL A 14 -2.50 -0.82 33.01
C VAL A 14 -2.37 -2.19 32.36
N GLY A 15 -3.05 -3.19 32.93
CA GLY A 15 -3.25 -4.49 32.29
C GLY A 15 -4.22 -4.35 31.13
N ARG A 16 -3.77 -3.71 30.05
CA ARG A 16 -4.43 -3.88 28.75
C ARG A 16 -3.81 -5.12 28.15
N ASP A 17 -4.66 -6.09 27.84
CA ASP A 17 -4.33 -7.04 26.80
C ASP A 17 -4.00 -6.21 25.57
N HIS A 18 -2.71 -6.10 25.27
CA HIS A 18 -2.31 -5.25 24.18
C HIS A 18 -2.83 -5.80 22.86
N GLY A 19 -3.20 -7.09 22.76
CA GLY A 19 -3.61 -7.72 21.50
C GLY A 19 -2.57 -7.60 20.37
N LEU A 20 -1.48 -6.85 20.59
CA LEU A 20 -0.55 -6.31 19.59
C LEU A 20 0.24 -7.42 18.89
N TYR A 21 0.26 -8.63 19.46
CA TYR A 21 1.13 -9.70 18.99
C TYR A 21 0.41 -11.04 18.78
N GLU A 22 -0.68 -11.33 19.49
CA GLU A 22 -1.34 -12.64 19.34
C GLU A 22 -2.13 -12.76 18.04
N ASN A 23 -2.53 -11.64 17.41
CA ASN A 23 -3.38 -11.66 16.20
C ASN A 23 -2.93 -10.72 15.06
N HIS A 24 -1.85 -9.95 15.21
CA HIS A 24 -1.42 -9.04 14.15
C HIS A 24 -0.44 -9.71 13.19
N SER A 25 -0.76 -9.65 11.89
CA SER A 25 0.14 -10.11 10.84
C SER A 25 1.44 -9.30 10.82
N TRP A 26 2.52 -9.88 10.29
CA TRP A 26 3.78 -9.15 10.04
C TRP A 26 3.55 -7.87 9.22
N LEU A 27 2.66 -7.92 8.22
CA LEU A 27 2.33 -6.76 7.40
C LEU A 27 1.66 -5.65 8.22
N SER A 28 0.75 -6.00 9.14
CA SER A 28 0.13 -5.03 10.06
C SER A 28 1.17 -4.38 10.98
N CYS A 29 2.17 -5.13 11.43
CA CYS A 29 3.30 -4.60 12.18
C CYS A 29 4.09 -3.57 11.34
N LEU A 30 4.39 -3.90 10.08
CA LEU A 30 5.09 -3.01 9.16
C LEU A 30 4.30 -1.73 8.86
N GLU A 31 2.99 -1.82 8.64
CA GLU A 31 2.11 -0.65 8.45
C GLU A 31 2.18 0.28 9.66
N LEU A 32 1.92 -0.26 10.85
CA LEU A 32 1.93 0.51 12.09
C LEU A 32 3.29 1.16 12.34
N TYR A 33 4.38 0.39 12.16
CA TYR A 33 5.74 0.87 12.33
C TYR A 33 6.08 1.96 11.32
N SER A 34 5.87 1.72 10.02
CA SER A 34 6.26 2.66 8.96
C SER A 34 5.67 4.07 9.10
N GLY A 35 4.47 4.18 9.68
CA GLY A 35 3.79 5.45 9.94
C GLY A 35 4.19 6.14 11.26
N LYS A 36 5.06 5.56 12.09
CA LYS A 36 5.48 6.20 13.36
C LYS A 36 6.56 7.25 13.14
N LYS A 37 6.51 8.31 13.95
CA LYS A 37 7.57 9.33 14.06
C LYS A 37 8.92 8.76 14.52
N LEU A 38 8.90 7.59 15.18
CA LEU A 38 10.09 6.88 15.64
C LEU A 38 10.76 6.04 14.54
N THR A 39 10.18 6.00 13.34
CA THR A 39 10.76 5.25 12.22
C THR A 39 11.83 6.09 11.55
N ILE A 40 13.06 5.89 12.01
CA ILE A 40 14.22 6.63 11.53
C ILE A 40 14.83 5.88 10.35
N GLN A 41 15.30 6.61 9.35
CA GLN A 41 15.81 6.04 8.11
C GLN A 41 16.96 5.03 8.32
N SER A 42 17.87 5.32 9.25
CA SER A 42 19.08 4.53 9.48
C SER A 42 18.85 3.20 10.21
N ASP A 43 17.72 3.05 10.91
CA ASP A 43 17.43 1.89 11.77
C ASP A 43 16.13 1.18 11.43
N ARG A 44 15.44 1.53 10.32
CA ARG A 44 14.12 0.96 9.95
C ARG A 44 14.04 -0.56 10.11
N ILE A 45 15.05 -1.27 9.60
CA ILE A 45 15.08 -2.73 9.67
C ILE A 45 15.61 -3.20 11.03
N THR A 46 16.65 -2.55 11.56
CA THR A 46 17.27 -2.91 12.85
C THR A 46 16.29 -2.81 14.02
N ALA A 47 15.41 -1.81 14.02
CA ALA A 47 14.41 -1.59 15.06
C ALA A 47 13.40 -2.75 15.18
N LEU A 48 13.19 -3.49 14.09
CA LEU A 48 12.24 -4.61 14.04
C LEU A 48 12.89 -5.96 14.38
N LEU A 49 14.23 -6.04 14.49
CA LEU A 49 14.92 -7.33 14.69
C LEU A 49 14.53 -8.03 16.00
N GLY A 50 14.16 -7.29 17.03
CA GLY A 50 13.64 -7.87 18.28
C GLY A 50 12.30 -8.59 18.08
N ILE A 51 11.39 -7.99 17.29
CA ILE A 51 10.10 -8.60 16.94
C ILE A 51 10.31 -9.81 16.04
N VAL A 52 11.20 -9.70 15.06
CA VAL A 52 11.58 -10.80 14.16
C VAL A 52 12.12 -11.98 14.97
N ALA A 53 13.01 -11.73 15.93
CA ALA A 53 13.57 -12.80 16.77
C ALA A 53 12.49 -13.57 17.53
N ALA A 54 11.48 -12.87 18.07
CA ALA A 54 10.34 -13.51 18.72
C ALA A 54 9.46 -14.30 17.73
N LEU A 55 9.14 -13.73 16.57
CA LEU A 55 8.34 -14.41 15.54
C LEU A 55 9.06 -15.64 14.97
N GLN A 56 10.39 -15.61 14.88
CA GLN A 56 11.20 -16.70 14.34
C GLN A 56 11.18 -17.95 15.22
N GLU A 57 10.85 -17.85 16.50
CA GLU A 57 10.75 -19.02 17.40
C GLU A 57 9.60 -19.95 16.98
N ASP A 58 8.51 -19.37 16.47
CA ASP A 58 7.32 -20.09 16.02
C ASP A 58 7.23 -20.24 14.49
N ARG A 59 7.92 -19.38 13.73
CA ARG A 59 7.94 -19.42 12.26
C ARG A 59 9.09 -20.28 11.74
N GLY A 60 8.77 -21.24 10.86
CA GLY A 60 9.76 -22.06 10.14
C GLY A 60 10.37 -21.39 8.90
N ASP A 61 9.98 -20.16 8.61
CA ASP A 61 10.35 -19.36 7.43
C ASP A 61 11.72 -18.66 7.62
N SER A 62 12.39 -18.27 6.54
CA SER A 62 13.64 -17.52 6.58
C SER A 62 13.39 -16.01 6.52
N PHE A 63 13.87 -15.29 7.54
CA PHE A 63 13.90 -13.82 7.48
C PHE A 63 15.18 -13.28 6.83
N ARG A 64 15.01 -12.26 5.99
CA ARG A 64 16.09 -11.56 5.28
C ARG A 64 16.34 -10.21 5.91
N THR A 65 17.32 -10.18 6.82
CA THR A 65 17.64 -9.03 7.68
C THR A 65 18.09 -7.79 6.92
N GLU A 66 18.58 -7.92 5.70
CA GLU A 66 19.05 -6.80 4.88
C GLU A 66 17.90 -6.03 4.24
N PHE A 67 16.75 -6.68 4.05
CA PHE A 67 15.60 -6.12 3.34
C PHE A 67 14.33 -6.06 4.18
N GLY A 68 14.36 -6.66 5.38
CA GLY A 68 13.25 -6.66 6.32
C GLY A 68 12.05 -7.45 5.81
N VAL A 69 12.27 -8.61 5.19
CA VAL A 69 11.22 -9.45 4.60
C VAL A 69 11.36 -10.93 4.96
N TRP A 70 10.24 -11.63 5.04
CA TRP A 70 10.18 -13.10 5.09
C TRP A 70 10.17 -13.71 3.69
N GLU A 71 10.84 -14.83 3.47
CA GLU A 71 10.94 -15.42 2.12
C GLU A 71 9.65 -16.09 1.66
N ASP A 72 8.94 -16.81 2.54
CA ASP A 72 7.74 -17.57 2.14
C ASP A 72 6.57 -16.64 1.80
N ASP A 73 6.50 -15.46 2.43
CA ASP A 73 5.45 -14.45 2.20
C ASP A 73 5.91 -13.30 1.28
N LEU A 74 6.95 -13.51 0.47
CA LEU A 74 7.59 -12.42 -0.27
C LEU A 74 6.61 -11.72 -1.24
N ALA A 75 5.77 -12.48 -1.93
CA ALA A 75 4.82 -11.92 -2.90
C ALA A 75 3.85 -10.90 -2.25
N GLU A 76 3.32 -11.21 -1.08
CA GLU A 76 2.40 -10.32 -0.35
C GLU A 76 3.16 -9.12 0.23
N GLN A 77 4.36 -9.34 0.75
CA GLN A 77 5.21 -8.28 1.28
C GLN A 77 5.64 -7.25 0.23
N LEU A 78 5.60 -7.57 -1.07
CA LEU A 78 5.89 -6.64 -2.16
C LEU A 78 4.71 -5.73 -2.53
N LEU A 79 3.50 -6.05 -2.06
CA LEU A 79 2.26 -5.32 -2.38
C LEU A 79 2.02 -4.11 -1.44
N TRP A 80 3.09 -3.44 -1.03
CA TRP A 80 3.00 -2.20 -0.29
C TRP A 80 2.76 -1.02 -1.22
N ARG A 81 2.30 0.08 -0.64
CA ARG A 81 2.20 1.40 -1.26
C ARG A 81 2.39 2.48 -0.20
N HIS A 82 2.64 3.69 -0.67
CA HIS A 82 2.65 4.87 0.18
C HIS A 82 1.22 5.30 0.53
N SER A 83 0.93 5.51 1.81
CA SER A 83 -0.33 6.14 2.28
C SER A 83 -0.24 7.67 2.26
N GLU A 84 0.99 8.18 2.35
CA GLU A 84 1.33 9.60 2.34
C GLU A 84 2.49 9.82 1.38
N ALA A 85 2.76 11.08 0.99
CA ALA A 85 3.88 11.37 0.11
C ALA A 85 5.19 10.78 0.68
N PRO A 86 6.01 10.09 -0.14
CA PRO A 86 7.27 9.52 0.31
C PRO A 86 8.18 10.61 0.88
N CYS A 87 8.93 10.25 1.92
CA CYS A 87 9.96 11.11 2.50
C CYS A 87 11.22 10.29 2.79
N ASN A 88 12.39 10.92 2.82
CA ASN A 88 13.64 10.31 3.31
C ASN A 88 14.01 8.96 2.63
N ASP A 89 14.29 9.03 1.33
CA ASP A 89 14.72 7.90 0.51
C ASP A 89 16.11 7.40 0.91
N PHE A 90 16.26 6.09 1.05
CA PHE A 90 17.51 5.40 1.34
C PHE A 90 18.05 4.75 0.06
N PRO A 91 18.97 5.40 -0.66
CA PRO A 91 19.33 5.04 -2.04
C PRO A 91 20.08 3.71 -2.18
N ASN A 92 20.50 3.09 -1.07
CA ASN A 92 21.26 1.85 -1.09
C ASN A 92 20.39 0.58 -0.99
N LEU A 93 19.06 0.73 -0.94
CA LEU A 93 18.15 -0.40 -0.94
C LEU A 93 17.45 -0.55 -2.30
N PRO A 94 17.13 -1.80 -2.70
CA PRO A 94 16.37 -2.06 -3.93
C PRO A 94 15.02 -1.34 -3.97
N SER A 95 14.54 -1.00 -5.17
CA SER A 95 13.28 -0.26 -5.34
C SER A 95 12.04 -1.01 -4.82
N TRP A 96 12.14 -2.32 -4.67
CA TRP A 96 11.09 -3.18 -4.16
C TRP A 96 11.05 -3.27 -2.63
N CYS A 97 12.12 -2.89 -1.95
CA CYS A 97 12.22 -2.97 -0.50
C CYS A 97 11.41 -1.84 0.14
N TRP A 98 10.48 -2.18 1.03
CA TRP A 98 9.63 -1.19 1.72
C TRP A 98 10.43 -0.17 2.54
N ALA A 99 11.61 -0.57 3.03
CA ALA A 99 12.51 0.28 3.80
C ALA A 99 13.33 1.24 2.92
N ALA A 100 13.33 1.07 1.59
CA ALA A 100 14.04 1.95 0.67
C ALA A 100 13.49 3.37 0.67
N THR A 101 12.21 3.56 0.99
CA THR A 101 11.57 4.88 1.11
C THR A 101 10.96 5.05 2.49
N GLY A 102 10.94 6.28 3.00
CA GLY A 102 10.25 6.59 4.27
C GLY A 102 8.77 6.88 4.08
N GLY A 103 8.14 7.35 5.16
CA GLY A 103 6.71 7.62 5.21
C GLY A 103 5.86 6.37 5.43
N SER A 104 4.59 6.62 5.76
CA SER A 104 3.58 5.60 6.07
C SER A 104 3.34 4.68 4.87
N LYS A 105 3.32 3.38 5.14
CA LYS A 105 3.06 2.33 4.16
C LYS A 105 1.73 1.64 4.48
N ASN A 106 1.07 1.20 3.42
CA ASN A 106 -0.11 0.34 3.48
C ASN A 106 0.12 -0.85 2.55
N TRP A 107 -0.21 -2.04 3.02
CA TRP A 107 -0.18 -3.27 2.23
C TRP A 107 -1.58 -3.59 1.73
N ALA A 108 -1.67 -4.00 0.47
CA ALA A 108 -2.94 -4.36 -0.16
C ALA A 108 -3.69 -5.47 0.59
N THR A 109 -2.98 -6.36 1.28
CA THR A 109 -3.52 -7.61 1.84
C THR A 109 -3.82 -7.55 3.34
N THR A 110 -3.45 -6.50 4.06
CA THR A 110 -3.60 -6.41 5.54
C THR A 110 -5.04 -6.32 6.01
N ASN A 111 -5.94 -5.83 5.17
CA ASN A 111 -7.38 -5.73 5.46
C ASN A 111 -8.16 -6.99 5.09
N ILE A 112 -7.49 -8.03 4.60
CA ILE A 112 -8.13 -9.30 4.25
C ILE A 112 -8.18 -10.15 5.52
N HIS A 113 -9.39 -10.49 5.96
CA HIS A 113 -9.59 -11.36 7.12
C HIS A 113 -8.79 -12.67 6.93
N PRO A 114 -8.15 -13.23 7.97
CA PRO A 114 -7.35 -14.47 7.84
C PRO A 114 -8.10 -15.64 7.18
N GLU A 115 -9.41 -15.73 7.40
CA GLU A 115 -10.27 -16.74 6.76
C GLU A 115 -10.44 -16.51 5.24
N LEU A 116 -10.33 -15.26 4.76
CA LEU A 116 -10.40 -14.89 3.34
C LEU A 116 -9.03 -14.96 2.65
N LEU A 117 -7.91 -14.85 3.39
CA LEU A 117 -6.57 -15.11 2.85
C LEU A 117 -6.45 -16.54 2.32
N SER A 118 -7.18 -17.50 2.89
CA SER A 118 -7.28 -18.86 2.36
C SER A 118 -7.90 -18.94 0.94
N THR A 119 -8.57 -17.86 0.50
CA THR A 119 -9.22 -17.73 -0.82
C THR A 119 -8.40 -16.88 -1.79
N VAL A 120 -7.32 -16.22 -1.33
CA VAL A 120 -6.28 -15.67 -2.21
C VAL A 120 -5.50 -16.85 -2.76
N VAL A 121 -6.06 -17.45 -3.81
CA VAL A 121 -5.37 -18.49 -4.57
C VAL A 121 -4.29 -17.76 -5.35
N VAL A 122 -3.10 -17.60 -4.75
CA VAL A 122 -1.88 -17.50 -5.55
C VAL A 122 -1.95 -18.71 -6.46
N ASN A 123 -2.16 -18.51 -7.76
CA ASN A 123 -2.12 -19.62 -8.69
C ASN A 123 -0.64 -20.01 -8.79
N GLN A 124 -0.18 -20.81 -7.82
CA GLN A 124 1.24 -21.06 -7.46
C GLN A 124 2.07 -21.66 -8.61
N ASN A 125 1.44 -21.95 -9.75
CA ASN A 125 2.06 -22.68 -10.83
C ASN A 125 2.59 -21.81 -11.98
N SER A 126 2.41 -20.48 -11.97
CA SER A 126 2.90 -19.62 -13.07
C SER A 126 3.63 -18.34 -12.68
N HIS A 127 3.46 -17.85 -11.46
CA HIS A 127 4.10 -16.62 -10.99
C HIS A 127 5.00 -16.94 -9.81
N THR A 128 6.31 -16.78 -9.99
CA THR A 128 7.29 -17.00 -8.93
C THR A 128 8.09 -15.74 -8.72
N VAL A 129 8.40 -15.46 -7.46
CA VAL A 129 9.34 -14.42 -7.04
C VAL A 129 10.23 -15.02 -5.99
N THR A 130 11.54 -14.89 -6.17
CA THR A 130 12.54 -15.41 -5.24
C THR A 130 13.62 -14.38 -5.01
N LEU A 131 14.04 -14.21 -3.77
CA LEU A 131 15.13 -13.30 -3.43
C LEU A 131 16.48 -13.93 -3.79
N THR A 132 17.34 -13.16 -4.46
CA THR A 132 18.71 -13.57 -4.76
C THR A 132 19.65 -13.17 -3.63
N GLN A 133 20.82 -13.82 -3.57
CA GLN A 133 21.89 -13.44 -2.63
C GLN A 133 22.40 -12.00 -2.84
N SER A 134 22.17 -11.42 -4.03
CA SER A 134 22.59 -10.06 -4.36
C SER A 134 21.60 -8.97 -3.91
N GLY A 135 20.42 -9.36 -3.42
CA GLY A 135 19.36 -8.43 -3.06
C GLY A 135 18.42 -8.04 -4.20
N SER A 136 18.55 -8.63 -5.37
CA SER A 136 17.54 -8.55 -6.43
C SER A 136 16.51 -9.66 -6.30
N LEU A 137 15.38 -9.53 -7.00
CA LEU A 137 14.37 -10.58 -7.08
C LEU A 137 14.40 -11.23 -8.46
N ASN A 138 14.52 -12.56 -8.50
CA ASN A 138 14.23 -13.31 -9.70
C ASN A 138 12.72 -13.53 -9.78
N ALA A 139 12.11 -13.01 -10.83
CA ALA A 139 10.68 -13.15 -11.10
C ALA A 139 10.45 -13.93 -12.39
N SER A 140 9.42 -14.76 -12.40
CA SER A 140 8.95 -15.44 -13.60
C SER A 140 7.43 -15.43 -13.62
N GLY A 141 6.82 -14.99 -14.70
CA GLY A 141 5.38 -15.04 -14.87
C GLY A 141 4.86 -14.10 -15.95
N LEU A 142 3.59 -13.74 -15.85
CA LEU A 142 2.92 -12.87 -16.81
C LEU A 142 3.38 -11.43 -16.65
N LEU A 143 4.12 -10.93 -17.64
CA LEU A 143 4.61 -9.56 -17.71
C LEU A 143 3.92 -8.84 -18.87
N ILE A 144 3.08 -7.86 -18.56
CA ILE A 144 2.19 -7.20 -19.52
C ILE A 144 2.64 -5.78 -19.72
N ARG A 145 2.84 -5.37 -20.97
CA ARG A 145 3.09 -3.96 -21.26
C ARG A 145 1.78 -3.18 -21.16
N VAL A 146 1.78 -2.15 -20.31
CA VAL A 146 0.60 -1.33 -20.03
C VAL A 146 0.88 0.15 -20.25
N ARG A 147 -0.17 0.90 -20.58
CA ARG A 147 -0.19 2.36 -20.59
C ARG A 147 -1.00 2.85 -19.40
N ALA A 148 -0.50 3.83 -18.67
CA ALA A 148 -1.25 4.51 -17.62
C ALA A 148 -1.92 5.77 -18.17
N SER A 149 -3.14 6.03 -17.70
CA SER A 149 -3.81 7.30 -17.97
C SER A 149 -3.00 8.46 -17.38
N SER A 150 -2.99 9.61 -18.06
CA SER A 150 -2.42 10.85 -17.52
C SER A 150 -3.31 11.50 -16.46
N LEU A 151 -4.59 11.12 -16.41
CA LEU A 151 -5.54 11.59 -15.41
C LEU A 151 -5.77 10.50 -14.39
N CYS A 152 -5.84 10.88 -13.12
CA CYS A 152 -6.25 9.95 -12.09
C CYS A 152 -7.74 9.59 -12.28
N PHE A 153 -8.14 8.45 -11.77
CA PHE A 153 -9.51 7.92 -11.79
C PHE A 153 -10.51 8.93 -11.24
N GLN A 154 -10.09 9.72 -10.24
CA GLN A 154 -10.91 10.75 -9.64
C GLN A 154 -11.24 11.85 -10.64
N ASP A 155 -10.24 12.35 -11.37
CA ASP A 155 -10.43 13.40 -12.36
C ASP A 155 -11.09 12.91 -13.65
N CYS A 156 -10.86 11.64 -14.01
CA CYS A 156 -11.36 11.05 -15.23
C CYS A 156 -12.82 10.60 -15.09
N CYS A 157 -13.19 9.94 -13.98
CA CYS A 157 -14.40 9.12 -13.92
C CYS A 157 -15.35 9.37 -12.75
N LEU A 158 -14.95 10.11 -11.70
CA LEU A 158 -15.82 10.27 -10.54
C LEU A 158 -17.17 10.90 -10.89
N ALA A 159 -17.23 11.83 -11.84
CA ALA A 159 -18.46 12.54 -12.20
C ALA A 159 -19.63 11.58 -12.52
N GLU A 160 -19.37 10.40 -13.07
CA GLU A 160 -20.40 9.39 -13.36
C GLU A 160 -20.75 8.49 -12.16
N PHE A 161 -19.85 8.36 -11.18
CA PHE A 161 -19.99 7.44 -10.04
C PHE A 161 -20.67 8.05 -8.80
N TRP A 162 -20.84 9.37 -8.70
CA TRP A 162 -21.46 10.03 -7.54
C TRP A 162 -22.95 9.70 -7.31
N HIS A 163 -23.63 9.11 -8.29
CA HIS A 163 -25.07 8.86 -8.19
C HIS A 163 -25.45 7.58 -7.46
N ASP A 164 -24.50 6.69 -7.18
CA ASP A 164 -24.76 5.39 -6.56
C ASP A 164 -23.74 5.17 -5.43
N TYR A 165 -24.23 4.87 -4.21
CA TYR A 165 -23.47 4.60 -2.97
C TYR A 165 -21.99 4.20 -3.19
N SER A 166 -21.04 4.94 -2.57
CA SER A 166 -19.57 4.77 -2.61
C SER A 166 -19.11 3.46 -3.24
N PRO A 167 -18.96 3.43 -4.58
CA PRO A 167 -18.62 2.20 -5.29
C PRO A 167 -17.17 1.82 -5.02
N GLU A 168 -16.35 2.70 -4.46
CA GLU A 168 -14.93 2.45 -4.16
C GLU A 168 -14.74 1.25 -3.22
N GLY A 169 -15.53 1.18 -2.14
CA GLY A 169 -15.44 0.06 -1.17
C GLY A 169 -15.94 -1.28 -1.73
N ARG A 170 -16.74 -1.26 -2.81
CA ARG A 170 -17.18 -2.47 -3.52
C ARG A 170 -16.30 -2.82 -4.71
N LEU A 171 -15.70 -1.82 -5.35
CA LEU A 171 -14.85 -2.02 -6.51
C LEU A 171 -13.53 -2.63 -6.11
N ILE A 172 -13.00 -2.31 -4.92
CA ILE A 172 -11.77 -2.91 -4.39
C ILE A 172 -11.69 -2.78 -2.85
N PRO A 173 -11.87 -3.86 -2.07
CA PRO A 173 -11.64 -3.87 -0.62
C PRO A 173 -10.20 -3.43 -0.29
N GLY A 174 -10.00 -2.60 0.74
CA GLY A 174 -8.68 -2.14 1.18
C GLY A 174 -8.00 -1.06 0.30
N TYR A 175 -8.53 -0.80 -0.88
CA TYR A 175 -7.99 0.20 -1.82
C TYR A 175 -8.69 1.56 -1.70
N SER A 176 -9.80 1.63 -0.95
CA SER A 176 -10.63 2.83 -0.80
C SER A 176 -10.50 3.45 0.59
N GLY A 177 -9.59 4.39 0.77
CA GLY A 177 -9.64 5.37 1.85
C GLY A 177 -9.94 6.74 1.27
N ALA A 178 -10.87 7.50 1.86
CA ALA A 178 -11.13 8.89 1.44
C ALA A 178 -9.92 9.82 1.68
N GLU A 179 -8.99 9.38 2.51
CA GLU A 179 -7.75 10.09 2.87
C GLU A 179 -6.57 9.74 1.95
N ASP A 180 -6.75 8.73 1.10
CA ASP A 180 -5.71 8.25 0.20
C ASP A 180 -5.52 9.23 -0.96
N ARG A 181 -4.54 10.13 -0.80
CA ARG A 181 -4.15 11.13 -1.80
C ARG A 181 -3.38 10.51 -2.96
N ALA A 182 -3.01 9.22 -2.90
CA ALA A 182 -2.32 8.58 -3.99
C ALA A 182 -3.28 8.45 -5.19
N GLY A 183 -2.98 9.14 -6.28
CA GLY A 183 -3.74 9.05 -7.51
C GLY A 183 -3.82 7.59 -7.97
N ARG A 184 -5.04 7.11 -8.22
CA ARG A 184 -5.29 5.82 -8.86
C ARG A 184 -5.40 6.07 -10.35
N PHE A 185 -4.67 5.36 -11.19
CA PHE A 185 -4.65 5.62 -12.62
C PHE A 185 -5.21 4.42 -13.39
N PRO A 186 -6.21 4.61 -14.26
CA PRO A 186 -6.60 3.58 -15.22
C PRO A 186 -5.38 3.09 -16.02
N ILE A 187 -5.21 1.77 -16.11
CA ILE A 187 -4.18 1.15 -16.93
C ILE A 187 -4.80 0.36 -18.08
N TYR A 188 -4.13 0.38 -19.24
CA TYR A 188 -4.60 -0.21 -20.49
C TYR A 188 -3.54 -1.13 -21.07
N HIS A 189 -3.95 -2.18 -21.78
CA HIS A 189 -3.01 -3.04 -22.50
C HIS A 189 -2.41 -2.31 -23.71
N VAL A 190 -1.08 -2.36 -23.88
CA VAL A 190 -0.42 -1.80 -25.07
C VAL A 190 -0.64 -2.73 -26.27
N GLY A 191 -1.44 -2.27 -27.23
CA GLY A 191 -1.79 -3.04 -28.43
C GLY A 191 -3.14 -3.75 -28.36
N GLY A 192 -3.88 -3.62 -27.25
CA GLY A 192 -5.24 -4.16 -27.09
C GLY A 192 -6.34 -3.20 -27.54
N THR A 193 -7.59 -3.62 -27.30
CA THR A 193 -8.75 -2.72 -27.30
C THR A 193 -8.52 -1.61 -26.26
N ARG A 194 -9.16 -0.45 -26.42
CA ARG A 194 -9.11 0.67 -25.43
C ARG A 194 -9.82 0.34 -24.10
N SER A 195 -9.96 -0.94 -23.78
CA SER A 195 -10.57 -1.40 -22.54
C SER A 195 -9.62 -1.20 -21.38
N VAL A 196 -10.19 -0.80 -20.25
CA VAL A 196 -9.43 -0.62 -19.02
C VAL A 196 -9.06 -2.00 -18.49
N LEU A 197 -7.76 -2.25 -18.33
CA LEU A 197 -7.24 -3.50 -17.81
C LEU A 197 -7.33 -3.55 -16.28
N GLY A 198 -7.18 -2.40 -15.63
CA GLY A 198 -7.06 -2.30 -14.19
C GLY A 198 -6.87 -0.88 -13.67
N LEU A 199 -6.45 -0.79 -12.41
CA LEU A 199 -6.04 0.45 -11.75
C LEU A 199 -4.62 0.31 -11.21
N GLY A 200 -3.77 1.30 -11.46
CA GLY A 200 -2.42 1.41 -10.92
C GLY A 200 -2.30 2.50 -9.87
N ILE A 201 -1.42 2.31 -8.89
CA ILE A 201 -0.93 3.32 -7.96
C ILE A 201 0.58 3.34 -8.07
N PHE A 202 1.13 4.51 -8.33
CA PHE A 202 2.57 4.69 -8.48
C PHE A 202 3.21 5.14 -7.17
N ASP A 203 4.45 4.70 -6.95
CA ASP A 203 5.26 5.10 -5.79
C ASP A 203 5.63 6.59 -5.83
N SER A 204 5.55 7.22 -7.02
CA SER A 204 5.81 8.64 -7.24
C SER A 204 4.59 9.33 -7.87
N SER A 205 4.45 10.63 -7.62
CA SER A 205 3.46 11.48 -8.29
C SER A 205 3.70 11.60 -9.80
N VAL A 206 4.96 11.45 -10.22
CA VAL A 206 5.33 11.40 -11.64
C VAL A 206 5.47 9.94 -12.04
N HIS A 207 4.59 9.49 -12.92
CA HIS A 207 4.63 8.13 -13.44
C HIS A 207 4.91 8.13 -14.94
N PRO A 208 5.55 7.08 -15.48
CA PRO A 208 5.71 6.93 -16.91
C PRO A 208 4.34 6.70 -17.57
N SER A 209 4.20 7.15 -18.82
CA SER A 209 3.01 6.85 -19.62
C SER A 209 2.91 5.36 -19.96
N GLU A 210 4.04 4.68 -20.13
CA GLU A 210 4.09 3.24 -20.39
C GLU A 210 4.99 2.53 -19.38
N CYS A 211 4.53 1.39 -18.89
CA CYS A 211 5.24 0.54 -17.95
C CYS A 211 4.84 -0.93 -18.16
N PHE A 212 5.29 -1.80 -17.26
CA PHE A 212 4.94 -3.21 -17.26
C PHE A 212 4.18 -3.57 -15.99
N CYS A 213 3.25 -4.49 -16.10
CA CYS A 213 2.49 -5.02 -15.00
C CYS A 213 2.81 -6.50 -14.83
N PHE A 214 3.33 -6.87 -13.67
CA PHE A 214 3.64 -8.25 -13.32
C PHE A 214 2.64 -8.78 -12.31
N ALA A 215 1.81 -9.73 -12.73
CA ALA A 215 0.81 -10.36 -11.86
C ALA A 215 1.50 -11.21 -10.77
N LEU A 216 1.23 -10.91 -9.50
CA LEU A 216 1.80 -11.59 -8.33
C LEU A 216 0.81 -12.57 -7.71
N THR A 217 -0.33 -12.06 -7.25
CA THR A 217 -1.33 -12.84 -6.52
C THR A 217 -2.71 -12.65 -7.17
N PHE A 218 -3.61 -13.59 -6.93
CA PHE A 218 -4.99 -13.51 -7.43
C PHE A 218 -5.97 -13.60 -6.28
N GLU A 219 -6.89 -12.64 -6.23
CA GLU A 219 -7.96 -12.59 -5.25
C GLU A 219 -9.29 -12.91 -5.95
N ASN A 220 -9.93 -13.98 -5.48
CA ASN A 220 -11.23 -14.40 -5.98
C ASN A 220 -12.33 -13.51 -5.39
N ARG A 221 -13.26 -13.05 -6.23
CA ARG A 221 -14.47 -12.38 -5.77
C ARG A 221 -15.57 -13.41 -5.68
N GLU A 222 -15.90 -13.88 -4.47
CA GLU A 222 -17.13 -14.62 -4.28
C GLU A 222 -18.31 -13.72 -4.72
N GLU A 223 -19.11 -14.20 -5.68
CA GLU A 223 -20.18 -13.44 -6.32
C GLU A 223 -21.32 -13.03 -5.35
N ASP A 224 -21.33 -13.52 -4.10
CA ASP A 224 -22.55 -13.57 -3.29
C ASP A 224 -22.39 -13.30 -1.78
N ARG A 225 -21.60 -12.29 -1.37
CA ARG A 225 -21.63 -11.86 0.05
C ARG A 225 -22.00 -10.40 0.23
N SER A 226 -23.21 -10.22 0.71
CA SER A 226 -23.79 -9.06 1.41
C SER A 226 -23.00 -8.55 2.64
N TYR A 227 -21.74 -8.95 2.83
CA TYR A 227 -20.96 -8.76 4.06
C TYR A 227 -20.05 -7.51 4.09
N VAL A 228 -19.99 -6.72 3.02
CA VAL A 228 -19.19 -5.47 3.00
C VAL A 228 -19.76 -4.38 3.94
N SER A 229 -20.84 -4.66 4.68
CA SER A 229 -21.47 -3.73 5.63
C SER A 229 -20.76 -3.62 7.00
N PHE A 230 -19.81 -4.50 7.36
CA PHE A 230 -19.30 -4.54 8.75
C PHE A 230 -18.05 -3.71 9.04
N TYR A 231 -17.34 -3.20 8.02
CA TYR A 231 -16.03 -2.54 8.23
C TYR A 231 -16.08 -1.02 8.34
N PHE A 232 -17.26 -0.40 8.40
CA PHE A 232 -17.38 1.07 8.56
C PHE A 232 -17.66 1.52 10.00
N TYR A 233 -17.78 0.62 10.98
CA TYR A 233 -18.25 0.99 12.32
C TYR A 233 -17.19 1.20 13.40
N ASP A 234 -15.88 0.97 13.16
CA ASP A 234 -14.91 0.93 14.28
C ASP A 234 -13.68 1.84 14.16
N ILE A 235 -13.75 2.88 13.32
CA ILE A 235 -12.70 3.93 13.29
C ILE A 235 -13.25 5.28 13.80
N SER A 236 -14.55 5.41 14.06
CA SER A 236 -15.17 6.67 14.51
C SER A 236 -15.15 6.92 16.03
N GLU A 237 -14.64 6.00 16.88
CA GLU A 237 -14.60 6.23 18.33
C GLU A 237 -13.33 6.95 18.84
N TYR A 238 -12.43 7.39 17.96
CA TYR A 238 -11.30 8.27 18.34
C TYR A 238 -11.58 9.76 18.14
N GLY A 239 -12.83 10.19 18.37
CA GLY A 239 -13.27 11.57 18.29
C GLY A 239 -14.02 12.04 19.53
N GLY A 240 -13.28 12.52 20.53
CA GLY A 240 -13.77 13.52 21.49
C GLY A 240 -14.54 13.01 22.72
N SER A 241 -13.81 12.69 23.79
CA SER A 241 -14.29 12.94 25.14
C SER A 241 -13.54 14.15 25.72
N GLU A 242 -14.03 15.36 25.44
CA GLU A 242 -13.81 16.49 26.34
C GLU A 242 -14.62 16.21 27.61
N SER A 243 -14.02 15.50 28.56
CA SER A 243 -14.50 15.51 29.94
C SER A 243 -14.10 16.85 30.54
N GLY A 244 -15.08 17.75 30.66
CA GLY A 244 -14.95 18.93 31.50
C GLY A 244 -14.69 18.53 32.94
N GLU A 245 -13.45 18.71 33.40
CA GLU A 245 -13.15 18.84 34.81
C GLU A 245 -12.96 20.33 35.14
N GLU A 246 -13.88 20.85 35.95
CA GLU A 246 -13.79 22.16 36.57
C GLU A 246 -12.55 22.21 37.48
N LEU A 247 -11.56 23.02 37.11
CA LEU A 247 -10.46 23.39 38.00
C LEU A 247 -10.93 24.43 39.04
N PRO A 248 -10.57 24.29 40.32
CA PRO A 248 -10.88 25.29 41.32
C PRO A 248 -9.96 26.50 41.18
N THR A 249 -10.58 27.67 41.02
CA THR A 249 -9.95 28.98 41.09
C THR A 249 -9.14 29.13 42.38
N ARG A 250 -7.81 29.30 42.28
CA ARG A 250 -7.00 29.82 43.38
C ARG A 250 -6.05 30.89 42.88
N ALA A 251 -6.31 32.12 43.35
CA ALA A 251 -5.48 33.28 43.15
C ALA A 251 -4.10 33.11 43.82
N GLY A 252 -3.08 33.60 43.14
CA GLY A 252 -1.72 33.77 43.67
C GLY A 252 -0.84 34.50 42.67
N ASN A 253 -0.55 35.77 42.95
CA ASN A 253 0.47 36.59 42.31
C ASN A 253 1.86 35.96 42.46
N LEU A 254 2.73 36.02 41.44
CA LEU A 254 4.03 36.73 41.48
C LEU A 254 4.84 36.55 40.17
N GLU A 255 5.32 37.69 39.67
CA GLU A 255 6.66 37.98 39.10
C GLU A 255 7.31 37.09 38.02
N SER A 256 7.38 37.69 36.82
CA SER A 256 8.54 37.83 35.92
C SER A 256 9.78 36.94 36.10
N SER A 257 10.17 36.23 35.03
CA SER A 257 11.56 36.24 34.54
C SER A 257 11.65 35.82 33.06
N GLU A 258 12.46 36.57 32.31
CA GLU A 258 12.84 36.37 30.91
C GLU A 258 13.85 35.24 30.69
N GLY A 259 13.91 34.72 29.46
CA GLY A 259 14.94 33.80 28.89
C GLY A 259 14.30 32.86 27.86
N SER A 260 14.39 33.06 26.53
CA SER A 260 15.55 32.85 25.61
C SER A 260 16.21 31.48 25.86
N GLU A 261 16.38 30.52 24.96
CA GLU A 261 16.55 30.42 23.50
C GLU A 261 16.19 28.95 23.12
N GLY A 262 15.59 28.68 21.95
CA GLY A 262 16.35 28.20 20.79
C GLY A 262 16.19 26.69 20.57
N SER A 263 15.27 26.29 19.68
CA SER A 263 15.26 24.93 19.12
C SER A 263 14.90 25.01 17.64
N GLU A 264 15.84 24.55 16.82
CA GLU A 264 15.82 24.54 15.35
C GLU A 264 14.69 23.63 14.84
N GLY A 265 13.74 24.23 14.11
CA GLY A 265 12.73 23.52 13.34
C GLY A 265 13.24 23.27 11.93
N SER A 266 13.27 22.00 11.52
CA SER A 266 13.46 21.59 10.13
C SER A 266 12.13 21.77 9.39
N GLU A 267 11.93 22.94 8.78
CA GLU A 267 10.80 23.24 7.91
C GLU A 267 11.02 22.55 6.54
N CYS A 268 10.09 21.68 6.17
CA CYS A 268 9.95 21.21 4.79
C CYS A 268 9.16 22.29 4.05
N ASP A 269 9.83 23.07 3.20
CA ASP A 269 9.23 24.12 2.37
C ASP A 269 8.17 23.53 1.42
N ASP A 270 6.89 23.82 1.71
CA ASP A 270 5.78 23.68 0.76
C ASP A 270 5.85 24.85 -0.23
N SER A 271 6.34 24.57 -1.44
CA SER A 271 6.36 25.54 -2.53
C SER A 271 5.06 25.51 -3.34
N ASP A 272 4.55 26.72 -3.59
CA ASP A 272 3.29 27.07 -4.25
C ASP A 272 3.01 26.29 -5.55
N VAL A 273 1.99 25.45 -5.52
CA VAL A 273 1.36 24.87 -6.72
C VAL A 273 0.44 25.93 -7.35
N GLN A 274 0.94 26.61 -8.38
CA GLN A 274 0.12 27.47 -9.22
C GLN A 274 -0.89 26.65 -10.02
N SER A 275 -2.17 26.78 -9.66
CA SER A 275 -3.32 26.26 -10.41
C SER A 275 -3.44 26.96 -11.77
N THR A 276 -2.94 26.33 -12.84
CA THR A 276 -3.20 26.77 -14.21
C THR A 276 -4.51 26.16 -14.71
N ASN A 277 -5.61 26.90 -14.59
CA ASN A 277 -6.92 26.57 -15.16
C ASN A 277 -6.96 26.79 -16.70
N GLY A 278 -6.18 26.00 -17.43
CA GLY A 278 -6.26 25.89 -18.90
C GLY A 278 -6.81 24.52 -19.30
N ARG A 279 -8.14 24.36 -19.31
CA ARG A 279 -8.79 23.10 -19.75
C ARG A 279 -8.56 22.88 -21.25
N ASN A 280 -7.59 22.05 -21.60
CA ASN A 280 -7.41 21.51 -22.94
C ASN A 280 -8.56 20.53 -23.27
N SER A 281 -9.55 21.01 -24.01
CA SER A 281 -10.75 20.27 -24.43
C SER A 281 -10.48 19.03 -25.31
N ALA A 282 -9.30 18.89 -25.90
CA ALA A 282 -8.98 17.79 -26.81
C ALA A 282 -8.59 16.49 -26.09
N TYR A 283 -8.04 16.57 -24.86
CA TYR A 283 -7.69 15.39 -24.07
C TYR A 283 -8.94 14.70 -23.48
N LEU A 284 -9.98 15.47 -23.17
CA LEU A 284 -11.20 14.96 -22.54
C LEU A 284 -11.97 13.96 -23.43
N GLN A 285 -11.87 14.03 -24.76
CA GLN A 285 -12.60 13.12 -25.64
C GLN A 285 -12.03 11.70 -25.70
N GLU A 286 -10.73 11.50 -25.44
CA GLU A 286 -10.16 10.15 -25.38
C GLU A 286 -10.51 9.45 -24.06
N ASP A 287 -10.74 10.21 -23.00
CA ASP A 287 -10.93 9.72 -21.64
C ASP A 287 -12.41 9.46 -21.26
N GLU A 288 -13.39 10.04 -21.95
CA GLU A 288 -14.83 9.78 -21.68
C GLU A 288 -15.22 8.29 -21.83
N HIS A 289 -14.58 7.54 -22.74
CA HIS A 289 -14.86 6.12 -22.93
C HIS A 289 -14.33 5.21 -21.80
N VAL A 290 -13.42 5.73 -20.97
CA VAL A 290 -12.74 4.99 -19.89
C VAL A 290 -13.72 4.65 -18.77
N CYS A 291 -14.62 5.58 -18.45
CA CYS A 291 -15.51 5.47 -17.29
C CYS A 291 -16.64 4.48 -17.50
N LEU A 292 -17.13 4.38 -18.75
CA LEU A 292 -18.12 3.37 -19.14
C LEU A 292 -17.61 1.94 -18.96
N ASP A 293 -16.31 1.69 -19.14
CA ASP A 293 -15.77 0.32 -19.00
C ASP A 293 -15.65 -0.10 -17.53
N LEU A 294 -15.36 0.87 -16.64
CA LEU A 294 -15.25 0.64 -15.21
C LEU A 294 -16.58 0.20 -14.57
N THR A 295 -17.72 0.61 -15.12
CA THR A 295 -19.02 0.14 -14.64
C THR A 295 -19.23 -1.37 -14.82
N LYS A 296 -18.53 -1.99 -15.79
CA LYS A 296 -18.57 -3.44 -16.02
C LYS A 296 -17.76 -4.22 -15.00
N VAL A 297 -16.93 -3.54 -14.19
CA VAL A 297 -16.08 -4.15 -13.16
C VAL A 297 -16.86 -4.93 -12.11
N LYS A 298 -18.13 -4.56 -11.86
CA LYS A 298 -19.03 -5.28 -10.95
C LYS A 298 -19.27 -6.75 -11.32
N THR A 299 -18.94 -7.17 -12.54
CA THR A 299 -19.20 -8.54 -13.04
C THR A 299 -17.98 -9.45 -13.07
N TYR A 300 -16.84 -9.03 -12.50
CA TYR A 300 -15.61 -9.83 -12.55
C TYR A 300 -15.47 -10.79 -11.37
N SER A 301 -15.08 -12.03 -11.70
CA SER A 301 -14.87 -13.13 -10.75
C SER A 301 -13.63 -12.97 -9.86
N GLY A 302 -12.86 -11.90 -10.00
CA GLY A 302 -11.63 -11.68 -9.24
C GLY A 302 -10.68 -10.71 -9.91
N ALA A 303 -9.57 -10.43 -9.22
CA ALA A 303 -8.54 -9.52 -9.69
C ALA A 303 -7.14 -10.01 -9.30
N TYR A 304 -6.14 -9.59 -10.07
CA TYR A 304 -4.75 -9.87 -9.84
C TYR A 304 -4.09 -8.67 -9.18
N TRP A 305 -3.49 -8.87 -8.03
CA TRP A 305 -2.54 -7.91 -7.46
C TRP A 305 -1.22 -8.04 -8.20
N SER A 306 -0.68 -6.91 -8.62
CA SER A 306 0.44 -6.85 -9.55
C SER A 306 1.43 -5.77 -9.17
N LEU A 307 2.69 -5.94 -9.57
CA LEU A 307 3.69 -4.88 -9.51
C LEU A 307 3.69 -4.06 -10.79
N LEU A 308 3.81 -2.75 -10.64
CA LEU A 308 4.15 -1.85 -11.74
C LEU A 308 5.66 -1.74 -11.81
N LEU A 309 6.19 -2.03 -13.00
CA LEU A 309 7.60 -2.21 -13.27
C LEU A 309 8.04 -1.30 -14.41
N GLN A 310 9.20 -0.68 -14.26
CA GLN A 310 9.86 0.09 -15.32
C GLN A 310 11.16 -0.59 -15.74
N PRO A 311 11.41 -0.78 -17.05
CA PRO A 311 12.69 -1.30 -17.51
C PRO A 311 13.83 -0.40 -17.06
N VAL A 312 14.91 -1.02 -16.60
CA VAL A 312 16.17 -0.31 -16.27
C VAL A 312 16.98 -0.05 -17.54
N ASP A 313 16.83 -0.91 -18.54
CA ASP A 313 17.50 -0.83 -19.84
C ASP A 313 16.61 -1.41 -20.95
N ASP A 314 17.10 -1.33 -22.20
CA ASP A 314 16.39 -1.78 -23.40
C ASP A 314 16.35 -3.32 -23.54
N THR A 315 17.03 -4.08 -22.67
CA THR A 315 17.06 -5.55 -22.77
C THR A 315 15.77 -6.19 -22.26
N LEU A 316 14.96 -5.45 -21.48
CA LEU A 316 13.75 -5.94 -20.82
C LEU A 316 14.02 -7.16 -19.92
N THR A 317 15.24 -7.27 -19.39
CA THR A 317 15.61 -8.34 -18.44
C THR A 317 15.65 -7.85 -17.00
N LYS A 318 15.75 -6.53 -16.79
CA LYS A 318 15.83 -5.89 -15.47
C LYS A 318 14.81 -4.78 -15.33
N PHE A 319 14.12 -4.78 -14.20
CA PHE A 319 13.06 -3.83 -13.91
C PHE A 319 13.22 -3.24 -12.51
N ARG A 320 12.86 -1.98 -12.35
CA ARG A 320 12.64 -1.37 -11.04
C ARG A 320 11.14 -1.32 -10.75
N ARG A 321 10.75 -1.48 -9.48
CA ARG A 321 9.38 -1.24 -9.03
C ARG A 321 9.09 0.26 -9.05
N ILE A 322 7.90 0.60 -9.53
CA ILE A 322 7.39 1.98 -9.59
C ILE A 322 5.98 2.09 -9.02
N GLY A 323 5.43 1.01 -8.46
CA GLY A 323 4.11 0.99 -7.87
C GLY A 323 3.48 -0.40 -7.83
N ILE A 324 2.18 -0.42 -7.56
CA ILE A 324 1.34 -1.61 -7.57
C ILE A 324 0.11 -1.39 -8.43
N ALA A 325 -0.52 -2.46 -8.89
CA ALA A 325 -1.74 -2.39 -9.65
C ALA A 325 -2.67 -3.56 -9.34
N ILE A 326 -3.93 -3.35 -9.69
CA ILE A 326 -4.96 -4.37 -9.71
C ILE A 326 -5.40 -4.56 -11.14
N ILE A 327 -5.29 -5.77 -11.66
CA ILE A 327 -5.76 -6.14 -13.00
C ILE A 327 -6.99 -7.01 -12.88
N TRP A 328 -8.05 -6.69 -13.63
CA TRP A 328 -9.23 -7.55 -13.66
C TRP A 328 -9.02 -8.81 -14.50
N SER A 329 -9.53 -9.94 -14.00
CA SER A 329 -9.33 -11.25 -14.63
C SER A 329 -9.78 -11.32 -16.09
N ARG A 330 -10.84 -10.59 -16.46
CA ARG A 330 -11.35 -10.52 -17.83
C ARG A 330 -10.34 -9.90 -18.79
N GLY A 331 -9.70 -8.81 -18.38
CA GLY A 331 -8.75 -8.10 -19.25
C GLY A 331 -7.53 -8.95 -19.57
N LEU A 332 -7.19 -9.92 -18.72
CA LEU A 332 -6.13 -10.89 -19.01
C LEU A 332 -6.53 -11.96 -20.01
N LYS A 333 -7.78 -12.45 -20.01
CA LYS A 333 -8.23 -13.52 -20.93
C LYS A 333 -8.06 -13.16 -22.40
N GLU A 334 -7.98 -11.87 -22.72
CA GLU A 334 -7.85 -11.34 -24.07
C GLU A 334 -6.38 -11.11 -24.49
N ILE A 335 -5.43 -11.28 -23.58
CA ILE A 335 -4.00 -11.04 -23.82
C ILE A 335 -3.29 -12.38 -24.00
N GLU A 336 -2.50 -12.53 -25.07
CA GLU A 336 -1.65 -13.70 -25.22
C GLU A 336 -0.62 -13.75 -24.08
N HIS A 337 -0.55 -14.90 -23.41
CA HIS A 337 0.28 -15.07 -22.23
C HIS A 337 1.58 -15.77 -22.60
N GLU A 338 2.69 -15.04 -22.57
CA GLU A 338 4.03 -15.62 -22.51
C GLU A 338 4.60 -15.39 -21.11
N VAL A 339 5.03 -16.49 -20.48
CA VAL A 339 5.74 -16.44 -19.20
C VAL A 339 7.15 -15.94 -19.46
N GLN A 340 7.51 -14.83 -18.84
CA GLN A 340 8.82 -14.21 -18.98
C GLN A 340 9.57 -14.28 -17.65
N ALA A 341 10.86 -14.61 -17.72
CA ALA A 341 11.77 -14.55 -16.58
C ALA A 341 12.55 -13.23 -16.65
N PHE A 342 12.63 -12.53 -15.52
CA PHE A 342 13.29 -11.24 -15.40
C PHE A 342 13.74 -10.98 -13.96
N GLU A 343 14.52 -9.92 -13.77
CA GLU A 343 15.05 -9.49 -12.48
C GLU A 343 14.39 -8.17 -12.04
N ILE A 344 14.02 -8.07 -10.77
CA ILE A 344 13.56 -6.83 -10.14
C ILE A 344 14.68 -6.31 -9.23
N VAL A 345 15.11 -5.06 -9.46
CA VAL A 345 16.25 -4.42 -8.79
C VAL A 345 15.88 -3.20 -7.98
#